data_AF-A0A166XV04-F1
#
_entry.id   AF-A0A166XV04-F1
#
_cell.length_a   1.000
_cell.length_b   1.000
_cell.length_c   1.000
_cell.angle_alpha   90.00
_cell.angle_beta   90.00
_cell.angle_gamma   90.00
#
_symmetry.space_group_name_H-M   'P 1'
#
loop_
_entity.id
_entity.type
_entity.pdbx_description
1 polymer ?
#
loop_
_entity_poly.entity_id
_entity_poly.type
_entity_poly.pdbx_seq_one_letter_code
_entity_poly.pdbx_strand_id
1 'polypeptide(L)'
;MAQPTATADNADVQAFLTRHPEILVGREAHEKSEEEAGGDTFSVVNKPFDNVVMYQTFNADTLERVCVAVLIDDQKALDYYKKQNRDDDDDAEPDTKSCPGCGAGSSRAAVQGPERFLVERMVKCTCRTAPAGRMWPA
;
A
#
# COMPACT_ATOMS: atom_id res chain seq x y z
N MET A 1 3.21 30.52 4.15
CA MET A 1 3.43 29.83 5.43
C MET A 1 3.31 28.34 5.14
N ALA A 2 4.40 27.59 5.27
CA ALA A 2 4.38 26.15 5.05
C ALA A 2 3.65 25.48 6.21
N GLN A 3 2.65 24.65 5.91
CA GLN A 3 1.97 23.83 6.90
C GLN A 3 2.99 22.86 7.51
N PRO A 4 2.95 22.60 8.83
CA PRO A 4 3.76 21.54 9.41
C PRO A 4 3.22 20.22 8.86
N THR A 5 4.00 19.54 8.03
CA THR A 5 3.81 18.12 7.72
C THR A 5 3.83 17.40 9.06
N ALA A 6 2.66 16.95 9.49
CA ALA A 6 2.51 16.23 10.75
C ALA A 6 3.24 14.90 10.60
N THR A 7 4.49 14.85 11.05
CA THR A 7 5.19 13.61 11.33
C THR A 7 4.24 12.79 12.19
N ALA A 8 3.75 11.66 11.68
CA ALA A 8 2.94 10.76 12.49
C ALA A 8 3.72 10.46 13.76
N ASP A 9 3.08 10.59 14.93
CA ASP A 9 3.77 10.32 16.18
C ASP A 9 4.14 8.83 16.20
N ASN A 10 5.30 8.51 16.74
CA ASN A 10 5.75 7.11 16.83
C ASN A 10 4.69 6.26 17.57
N ALA A 11 3.92 6.87 18.48
CA ALA A 11 2.78 6.23 19.15
C ALA A 11 1.68 5.77 18.17
N ASP A 12 1.35 6.54 17.13
CA ASP A 12 0.33 6.17 16.15
C ASP A 12 0.78 4.99 15.29
N VAL A 13 2.07 4.98 14.89
CA VAL A 13 2.67 3.85 14.17
C VAL A 13 2.64 2.60 15.04
N GLN A 14 3.05 2.69 16.31
CA GLN A 14 3.02 1.54 17.23
C GLN A 14 1.59 1.05 17.50
N ALA A 15 0.62 1.95 17.65
CA ALA A 15 -0.80 1.58 17.82
C ALA A 15 -1.37 0.89 16.57
N PHE A 16 -0.95 1.30 15.37
CA PHE A 16 -1.29 0.60 14.13
C PHE A 16 -0.69 -0.81 14.09
N LEU A 17 0.60 -0.97 14.36
CA LEU A 17 1.26 -2.27 14.34
C LEU A 17 0.73 -3.22 15.42
N THR A 18 0.36 -2.69 16.59
CA THR A 18 -0.23 -3.48 17.69
C THR A 18 -1.59 -4.07 17.30
N ARG A 19 -2.36 -3.35 16.47
CA ARG A 19 -3.67 -3.82 15.96
C ARG A 19 -3.52 -4.81 14.80
N HIS A 20 -2.35 -4.85 14.16
CA HIS A 20 -2.08 -5.65 12.97
C HIS A 20 -0.81 -6.50 13.15
N PRO A 21 -0.85 -7.53 14.02
CA PRO A 21 0.30 -8.38 14.31
C PRO A 21 0.79 -9.19 13.11
N GLU A 22 0.00 -9.29 12.04
CA GLU A 22 0.39 -9.87 10.76
C GLU A 22 1.41 -9.03 9.99
N ILE A 23 1.60 -7.76 10.35
CA ILE A 23 2.55 -6.86 9.69
C ILE A 23 3.97 -7.17 10.16
N LEU A 24 4.80 -7.58 9.20
CA LEU A 24 6.22 -7.77 9.42
C LEU A 24 6.93 -6.41 9.50
N VAL A 25 7.90 -6.27 10.40
CA VAL A 25 8.63 -5.00 10.59
C VAL A 25 10.10 -5.20 10.27
N GLY A 26 10.63 -4.32 9.41
CA GLY A 26 12.05 -4.28 9.06
C GLY A 26 12.41 -5.03 7.78
N ARG A 27 13.62 -4.72 7.29
CA ARG A 27 14.11 -5.16 5.97
C ARG A 27 14.28 -6.67 5.88
N GLU A 28 14.88 -7.29 6.88
CA GLU A 28 15.11 -8.75 6.88
C GLU A 28 13.79 -9.52 6.83
N ALA A 29 12.76 -9.06 7.56
CA ALA A 29 11.46 -9.70 7.55
C ALA A 29 10.74 -9.52 6.20
N HIS A 30 10.89 -8.35 5.57
CA HIS A 30 10.41 -8.10 4.22
C HIS A 30 11.08 -9.02 3.19
N GLU A 31 12.41 -9.02 3.14
CA GLU A 31 13.20 -9.80 2.18
C GLU A 31 12.94 -11.30 2.31
N LYS A 32 12.90 -11.80 3.55
CA LYS A 32 12.57 -13.20 3.81
C LYS A 32 11.15 -13.54 3.35
N SER A 33 10.18 -12.67 3.62
CA SER A 33 8.81 -12.97 3.24
C SER A 33 8.55 -12.88 1.73
N GLU A 34 9.29 -12.06 1.00
CA GLU A 34 9.24 -12.08 -0.47
C GLU A 34 9.82 -13.38 -1.02
N GLU A 35 10.91 -13.89 -0.43
CA GLU A 35 11.49 -15.19 -0.79
C GLU A 35 10.52 -16.34 -0.48
N GLU A 36 9.90 -16.34 0.71
CA GLU A 36 8.94 -17.37 1.14
C GLU A 36 7.64 -17.36 0.34
N ALA A 37 7.19 -16.19 -0.14
CA ALA A 37 5.99 -16.08 -0.95
C ALA A 37 6.11 -16.93 -2.22
N GLY A 38 7.27 -16.88 -2.90
CA GLY A 38 7.56 -17.65 -4.11
C GLY A 38 6.56 -17.44 -5.26
N GLY A 39 6.84 -18.01 -6.43
CA GLY A 39 5.90 -18.00 -7.56
C GLY A 39 5.68 -16.63 -8.21
N ASP A 40 4.58 -16.50 -8.97
CA ASP A 40 4.21 -15.26 -9.67
C ASP A 40 3.46 -14.32 -8.72
N THR A 41 4.14 -13.24 -8.30
CA THR A 41 3.63 -12.28 -7.33
C THR A 41 3.80 -10.85 -7.83
N PHE A 42 3.01 -9.95 -7.26
CA PHE A 42 3.18 -8.51 -7.48
C PHE A 42 3.07 -7.76 -6.16
N SER A 43 3.77 -6.63 -6.07
CA SER A 43 3.83 -5.83 -4.86
C SER A 43 3.14 -4.48 -5.04
N VAL A 44 2.34 -4.10 -4.05
CA VAL A 44 1.80 -2.74 -3.91
C VAL A 44 2.58 -2.06 -2.79
N VAL A 45 3.10 -0.87 -3.09
CA VAL A 45 3.85 -0.07 -2.11
C VAL A 45 3.03 1.17 -1.77
N ASN A 46 2.77 1.38 -0.47
CA ASN A 46 2.02 2.52 0.03
C ASN A 46 2.74 3.19 1.20
N LYS A 47 2.34 4.41 1.51
CA LYS A 47 2.90 5.21 2.60
C LYS A 47 1.80 5.54 3.63
N PRO A 48 1.48 4.63 4.58
CA PRO A 48 0.43 4.86 5.58
C PRO A 48 0.78 5.97 6.58
N PHE A 49 2.07 6.23 6.79
CA PHE A 49 2.60 7.30 7.62
C PHE A 49 3.84 7.91 6.99
N ASP A 50 4.20 9.12 7.39
CA ASP A 50 5.29 9.86 6.73
C ASP A 50 6.67 9.18 6.80
N ASN A 51 6.90 8.41 7.86
CA ASN A 51 8.13 7.65 8.07
C ASN A 51 7.97 6.15 7.81
N VAL A 52 6.83 5.69 7.27
CA VAL A 52 6.56 4.26 7.06
C VAL A 52 6.33 3.98 5.59
N VAL A 53 7.15 3.11 5.02
CA VAL A 53 6.91 2.51 3.70
C VAL A 53 6.38 1.10 3.90
N MET A 54 5.18 0.84 3.38
CA MET A 54 4.50 -0.44 3.46
C MET A 54 4.58 -1.16 2.12
N TYR A 55 5.08 -2.39 2.15
CA TYR A 55 5.11 -3.32 1.03
C TYR A 55 4.06 -4.39 1.26
N GLN A 56 3.20 -4.61 0.28
CA GLN A 56 2.20 -5.69 0.31
C GLN A 56 2.38 -6.54 -0.93
N THR A 57 2.65 -7.82 -0.72
CA THR A 57 2.84 -8.79 -1.79
C THR A 57 1.56 -9.58 -1.96
N PHE A 58 1.15 -9.76 -3.21
CA PHE A 58 -0.07 -10.46 -3.59
C PHE A 58 0.27 -11.60 -4.56
N ASN A 59 -0.50 -12.68 -4.46
CA ASN A 59 -0.46 -13.74 -5.47
C ASN A 59 -1.10 -13.25 -6.77
N ALA A 60 -0.43 -13.41 -7.92
CA ALA A 60 -0.92 -12.90 -9.20
C ALA A 60 -2.19 -13.61 -9.72
N ASP A 61 -2.40 -14.87 -9.33
CA ASP A 61 -3.55 -15.69 -9.74
C ASP A 61 -4.78 -15.42 -8.86
N THR A 62 -4.62 -15.50 -7.54
CA THR A 62 -5.74 -15.37 -6.58
C THR A 62 -6.04 -13.92 -6.21
N LEU A 63 -5.06 -13.03 -6.37
CA LEU A 63 -5.07 -11.63 -5.96
C LEU A 63 -5.15 -11.41 -4.44
N GLU A 64 -4.94 -12.47 -3.66
CA GLU A 64 -4.93 -12.39 -2.20
C GLU A 64 -3.57 -11.94 -1.70
N ARG A 65 -3.55 -11.15 -0.62
CA ARG A 65 -2.32 -10.72 0.03
C ARG A 65 -1.65 -11.94 0.66
N VAL A 66 -0.40 -12.18 0.27
CA VAL A 66 0.43 -13.24 0.85
C VAL A 66 1.33 -12.71 1.96
N CYS A 67 1.74 -11.43 1.88
CA CYS A 67 2.55 -10.78 2.89
C CYS A 67 2.28 -9.28 2.97
N VAL A 68 2.44 -8.72 4.16
CA VAL A 68 2.64 -7.28 4.39
C VAL A 68 3.86 -7.06 5.28
N ALA A 69 4.73 -6.14 4.84
CA ALA A 69 5.87 -5.69 5.62
C ALA A 69 5.95 -4.16 5.63
N VAL A 70 6.46 -3.60 6.72
CA VAL A 70 6.73 -2.16 6.84
C VAL A 70 8.20 -1.89 7.13
N LEU A 71 8.71 -0.83 6.51
CA LEU A 71 10.02 -0.26 6.78
C LEU A 71 9.80 1.11 7.41
N ILE A 72 10.22 1.25 8.66
CA ILE A 72 10.03 2.44 9.49
C ILE A 72 11.36 3.20 9.53
N ASP A 73 11.32 4.51 9.25
CA ASP A 73 12.48 5.39 9.20
C ASP A 73 13.62 4.87 8.27
N ASP A 74 13.26 4.06 7.26
CA ASP A 74 14.21 3.54 6.25
C ASP A 74 14.30 4.52 5.07
N GLN A 75 15.38 5.31 5.06
CA GLN A 75 15.61 6.32 4.03
C GLN A 75 15.70 5.72 2.63
N LYS A 76 16.30 4.52 2.49
CA LYS A 76 16.45 3.85 1.19
C LYS A 76 15.09 3.43 0.63
N ALA A 77 14.19 2.97 1.48
CA ALA A 77 12.80 2.66 1.10
C ALA A 77 12.04 3.90 0.69
N LEU A 78 12.19 5.00 1.43
CA LEU A 78 11.56 6.28 1.11
C LEU A 78 12.04 6.85 -0.23
N ASP A 79 13.34 6.81 -0.50
CA ASP A 79 13.91 7.29 -1.76
C ASP A 79 13.45 6.44 -2.94
N TYR A 80 13.36 5.11 -2.75
CA TYR A 80 12.81 4.22 -3.76
C TYR A 80 11.34 4.52 -4.03
N TYR A 81 10.53 4.66 -2.98
CA TYR A 81 9.11 5.00 -3.10
C TYR A 81 8.90 6.30 -3.87
N LYS A 82 9.61 7.38 -3.50
CA LYS A 82 9.53 8.69 -4.19
C LYS A 82 9.90 8.60 -5.66
N LYS A 83 10.99 7.87 -5.98
CA LYS A 83 11.46 7.70 -7.35
C LYS A 83 10.43 7.00 -8.24
N GLN A 84 9.68 6.04 -7.69
CA GLN A 84 8.75 5.21 -8.46
C GLN A 84 7.33 5.79 -8.50
N ASN A 85 6.84 6.37 -7.41
CA ASN A 85 5.46 6.84 -7.32
C ASN A 85 5.23 8.30 -7.73
N ARG A 86 6.29 9.07 -8.04
CA ARG A 86 6.19 10.48 -8.46
C ARG A 86 5.22 11.31 -7.61
N ASP A 87 5.13 11.04 -6.31
CA ASP A 87 4.27 11.80 -5.37
C ASP A 87 4.68 13.29 -5.24
N ASP A 88 5.82 13.70 -5.83
CA ASP A 88 6.27 15.09 -5.94
C ASP A 88 5.71 15.84 -7.17
N ASP A 89 4.95 15.18 -8.06
CA ASP A 89 4.20 15.87 -9.12
C ASP A 89 2.87 16.38 -8.53
N ASP A 90 2.73 17.71 -8.42
CA ASP A 90 1.50 18.43 -8.03
C ASP A 90 0.28 18.11 -8.95
N ASP A 91 0.52 17.36 -10.03
CA ASP A 91 -0.45 16.85 -11.01
C ASP A 91 -0.92 15.41 -10.69
N ALA A 92 -0.62 14.88 -9.49
CA ALA A 92 -1.16 13.60 -9.05
C ALA A 92 -2.69 13.66 -9.03
N GLU A 93 -3.33 13.12 -10.07
CA GLU A 93 -4.78 12.99 -10.13
C GLU A 93 -5.29 12.40 -8.82
N PRO A 94 -6.36 12.96 -8.22
CA PRO A 94 -6.84 12.53 -6.93
C PRO A 94 -7.07 11.02 -6.98
N ASP A 95 -6.42 10.28 -6.06
CA ASP A 95 -6.51 8.82 -5.94
C ASP A 95 -8.00 8.44 -6.02
N THR A 96 -8.41 7.99 -7.20
CA THR A 96 -9.81 7.80 -7.52
C THR A 96 -10.26 6.65 -6.67
N LYS A 97 -10.95 6.90 -5.55
CA LYS A 97 -11.15 5.91 -4.49
C LYS A 97 -11.86 4.62 -4.93
N SER A 98 -12.44 4.62 -6.14
CA SER A 98 -12.98 3.43 -6.80
C SER A 98 -13.06 3.65 -8.30
N CYS A 99 -13.20 2.57 -9.07
CA CYS A 99 -13.56 2.63 -10.47
C CYS A 99 -15.01 3.14 -10.62
N PRO A 100 -15.24 4.25 -11.36
CA PRO A 100 -16.58 4.81 -11.52
C PRO A 100 -17.52 3.91 -12.34
N GLY A 101 -16.99 2.96 -13.12
CA GLY A 101 -17.79 2.09 -13.97
C GLY A 101 -18.27 0.80 -13.30
N CYS A 102 -17.49 0.20 -12.40
CA CYS A 102 -17.82 -1.07 -11.75
C CYS A 102 -17.77 -1.05 -10.22
N GLY A 103 -17.36 0.06 -9.60
CA GLY A 103 -17.26 0.20 -8.15
C GLY A 103 -16.05 -0.48 -7.51
N ALA A 104 -15.20 -1.18 -8.26
CA ALA A 104 -13.98 -1.79 -7.72
C ALA A 104 -13.14 -0.76 -6.96
N GLY A 105 -12.70 -1.05 -5.73
CA GLY A 105 -12.03 -0.07 -4.86
C GLY A 105 -12.93 0.59 -3.80
N SER A 106 -14.26 0.51 -3.92
CA SER A 106 -15.19 1.23 -3.03
C SER A 106 -15.07 0.86 -1.56
N SER A 107 -14.70 -0.38 -1.23
CA SER A 107 -14.52 -0.83 0.15
C SER A 107 -13.37 -0.09 0.83
N ARG A 108 -12.27 0.16 0.12
CA ARG A 108 -11.16 0.99 0.60
C ARG A 108 -11.58 2.44 0.83
N ALA A 109 -12.46 2.97 -0.02
CA ALA A 109 -12.93 4.36 0.10
C ALA A 109 -13.65 4.66 1.43
N ALA A 110 -14.26 3.64 2.03
CA ALA A 110 -15.00 3.73 3.29
C ALA A 110 -14.09 3.68 4.53
N VAL A 111 -12.85 3.21 4.38
CA VAL A 111 -11.86 3.10 5.46
C VAL A 111 -11.05 4.39 5.56
N GLN A 112 -10.95 4.94 6.77
CA GLN A 112 -10.13 6.12 7.07
C GLN A 112 -8.80 5.71 7.70
N GLY A 113 -7.84 6.63 7.72
CA GLY A 113 -6.55 6.41 8.40
C GLY A 113 -5.62 5.43 7.68
N PRO A 114 -4.56 4.97 8.36
CA PRO A 114 -3.55 4.06 7.81
C PRO A 114 -4.12 2.71 7.37
N GLU A 115 -5.22 2.26 7.97
CA GLU A 115 -5.92 1.01 7.67
C GLU A 115 -6.42 0.96 6.23
N ARG A 116 -6.71 2.11 5.62
CA ARG A 116 -7.11 2.19 4.20
C ARG A 116 -6.03 1.67 3.26
N PHE A 117 -4.78 1.61 3.70
CA PHE A 117 -3.66 1.11 2.91
C PHE A 117 -3.41 -0.37 3.15
N LEU A 118 -3.98 -0.97 4.19
CA LEU A 118 -3.85 -2.39 4.46
C LEU A 118 -4.90 -3.16 3.65
N VAL A 119 -4.47 -3.76 2.54
CA VAL A 119 -5.35 -4.38 1.54
C VAL A 119 -5.24 -5.90 1.65
N GLU A 120 -6.34 -6.58 1.98
CA GLU A 120 -6.35 -8.05 2.09
C GLU A 120 -6.38 -8.73 0.73
N ARG A 121 -7.00 -8.10 -0.27
CA ARG A 121 -7.18 -8.65 -1.60
C ARG A 121 -7.30 -7.56 -2.65
N MET A 122 -6.83 -7.85 -3.86
CA MET A 122 -7.06 -7.03 -5.05
C MET A 122 -8.20 -7.61 -5.90
N VAL A 123 -8.90 -6.75 -6.61
CA VAL A 123 -9.94 -7.10 -7.58
C VAL A 123 -9.60 -6.50 -8.94
N LYS A 124 -9.79 -7.29 -10.00
CA LYS A 124 -9.64 -6.82 -11.37
C LYS A 124 -10.81 -5.91 -11.73
N CYS A 125 -10.52 -4.77 -12.35
CA CYS A 125 -11.56 -3.94 -12.94
C CYS A 125 -12.22 -4.71 -14.11
N THR A 126 -13.55 -4.82 -14.10
CA THR A 126 -14.31 -5.53 -15.15
C THR A 126 -14.88 -4.59 -16.23
N CYS A 127 -14.60 -3.29 -16.15
CA CYS A 127 -15.06 -2.33 -17.15
C CYS A 127 -14.40 -2.58 -18.52
N ARG A 128 -15.20 -2.55 -19.59
CA ARG A 128 -14.73 -2.71 -20.99
C ARG A 128 -13.67 -1.69 -21.42
N THR A 129 -13.65 -0.52 -20.78
CA THR A 129 -12.73 0.59 -21.09
C THR A 129 -11.60 0.74 -20.06
N ALA A 130 -11.57 -0.09 -19.02
CA ALA A 130 -10.43 -0.04 -18.10
C ALA A 130 -9.18 -0.55 -18.83
N PRO A 131 -8.02 0.10 -18.64
CA PRO A 131 -6.76 -0.45 -19.11
C PRO A 131 -6.63 -1.90 -18.62
N ALA A 132 -6.29 -2.83 -19.53
CA ALA A 132 -6.09 -4.22 -19.16
C ALA A 132 -5.09 -4.32 -18.01
N GLY A 133 -5.46 -5.00 -16.93
CA GLY A 133 -4.62 -5.15 -15.74
C GLY A 133 -4.79 -4.07 -14.65
N ARG A 134 -5.70 -3.08 -14.82
CA ARG A 134 -5.99 -2.14 -13.72
C ARG A 134 -6.72 -2.89 -12.58
N MET A 135 -6.03 -3.04 -11.45
CA MET A 135 -6.52 -3.67 -10.23
C MET A 135 -6.86 -2.62 -9.18
N TRP A 136 -7.80 -2.98 -8.30
CA TRP A 136 -8.27 -2.15 -7.20
C TRP A 136 -8.22 -2.93 -5.89
N PRO A 137 -7.99 -2.30 -4.74
CA PRO A 137 -8.24 -2.93 -3.45
C PRO A 137 -9.70 -3.38 -3.32
N ALA A 138 -9.91 -4.60 -2.82
CA ALA A 138 -11.23 -5.20 -2.64
C ALA A 138 -11.97 -4.63 -1.42
#